data_AF-A0A0F9DI53-F1
#
_entry.id   AF-A0A0F9DI53-F1
#
_cell.length_a   1.000
_cell.length_b   1.000
_cell.length_c   1.000
_cell.angle_alpha   90.00
_cell.angle_beta   90.00
_cell.angle_gamma   90.00
#
_symmetry.space_group_name_H-M   'P 1'
#
loop_
_entity.id
_entity.type
_entity.pdbx_description
1 polymer ?
#
loop_
_entity_poly.entity_id
_entity_poly.type
_entity_poly.pdbx_seq_one_letter_code
_entity_poly.pdbx_strand_id
1 'polypeptide(L)'
;SLLRFDGTKLYTVESVVATIEIKSVLDSNSLPEALDNCYSVSELTNAVSGDIENVARKLGLTPHKHGFVHKSAIETARWECRYRPVSYILGLKGYKTRSSELKSAIYNWGSRIIDEGRPLTLKHFPSVICAEGCFAWRNDKPLSLEKNWFLLGGRDPNPLHLVVSHLLYVLYNRIPSNPDRDGVRPDASNYLKQMRSPEVMWKLFSATQPSK
;
A
#
# COMPACT_ATOMS: atom_id res chain seq x y z
N SER A 1 15.30 14.93 7.51
CA SER A 1 16.63 15.51 7.22
C SER A 1 17.23 14.76 6.04
N LEU A 2 17.95 15.46 5.15
CA LEU A 2 18.62 14.83 4.00
C LEU A 2 20.07 14.56 4.38
N LEU A 3 20.47 13.29 4.43
CA LEU A 3 21.88 12.92 4.55
C LEU A 3 22.42 12.67 3.14
N ARG A 4 23.60 13.20 2.84
CA ARG A 4 24.29 12.92 1.57
C ARG A 4 25.47 12.02 1.88
N PHE A 5 25.53 10.88 1.22
CA PHE A 5 26.66 9.96 1.31
C PHE A 5 27.00 9.49 -0.10
N ASP A 6 28.23 9.78 -0.55
CA ASP A 6 28.77 9.33 -1.84
C ASP A 6 27.81 9.54 -3.05
N GLY A 7 27.36 10.78 -3.24
CA GLY A 7 26.42 11.14 -4.32
C GLY A 7 24.97 10.67 -4.10
N THR A 8 24.73 9.80 -3.12
CA THR A 8 23.41 9.28 -2.77
C THR A 8 22.72 10.17 -1.74
N LYS A 9 21.41 10.34 -1.93
CA LYS A 9 20.51 11.05 -1.02
C LYS A 9 19.81 10.04 -0.13
N LEU A 10 20.07 10.09 1.17
CA LEU A 10 19.41 9.28 2.17
C LEU A 10 18.33 10.10 2.88
N TYR A 11 17.16 9.49 3.02
CA TYR A 11 15.99 10.07 3.64
C TYR A 11 15.60 9.22 4.85
N THR A 12 15.20 9.88 5.95
CA THR A 12 14.56 9.16 7.04
C THR A 12 13.20 8.65 6.57
N VAL A 13 12.82 7.45 6.97
CA VAL A 13 11.59 6.79 6.50
C VAL A 13 10.34 7.61 6.80
N GLU A 14 10.33 8.37 7.89
CA GLU A 14 9.25 9.27 8.31
C GLU A 14 9.10 10.48 7.38
N SER A 15 10.18 10.86 6.68
CA SER A 15 10.15 11.94 5.69
C SER A 15 9.70 11.48 4.30
N VAL A 16 9.59 10.16 4.09
CA VAL A 16 9.18 9.58 2.81
C VAL A 16 7.66 9.40 2.79
N VAL A 17 6.99 10.17 1.93
CA VAL A 17 5.54 10.03 1.74
C VAL A 17 5.22 8.75 1.00
N ALA A 18 5.94 8.49 -0.09
CA ALA A 18 5.73 7.37 -1.00
C ALA A 18 7.01 6.92 -1.69
N THR A 19 7.06 5.64 -2.09
CA THR A 19 8.05 5.08 -3.00
C THR A 19 7.37 4.56 -4.26
N ILE A 20 8.02 4.71 -5.41
CA ILE A 20 7.47 4.30 -6.71
C ILE A 20 8.56 3.52 -7.45
N GLU A 21 8.34 2.23 -7.65
CA GLU A 21 9.17 1.39 -8.49
C GLU A 21 8.63 1.45 -9.93
N ILE A 22 9.47 1.80 -10.88
CA ILE A 22 9.09 1.94 -12.30
C ILE A 22 9.84 0.90 -13.12
N LYS A 23 9.10 0.06 -13.85
CA LYS A 23 9.66 -0.90 -14.82
C LYS A 23 9.13 -0.58 -16.22
N SER A 24 10.00 -0.62 -17.22
CA SER A 24 9.60 -0.47 -18.63
C SER A 24 8.70 -1.62 -19.09
N VAL A 25 8.98 -2.83 -18.62
CA VAL A 25 8.18 -4.04 -18.82
C VAL A 25 8.02 -4.73 -17.46
N LEU A 26 6.78 -4.97 -17.06
CA LEU A 26 6.43 -5.74 -15.87
C LEU A 26 6.03 -7.15 -16.29
N ASP A 27 6.85 -8.13 -15.95
CA ASP A 27 6.67 -9.55 -16.29
C ASP A 27 7.01 -10.46 -15.10
N SER A 28 7.05 -11.77 -15.32
CA SER A 28 7.31 -12.76 -14.27
C SER A 28 8.71 -12.65 -13.64
N ASN A 29 9.64 -11.93 -14.27
CA ASN A 29 11.01 -11.75 -13.77
C ASN A 29 11.15 -10.41 -13.06
N SER A 30 10.62 -9.32 -13.66
CA SER A 30 10.78 -7.98 -13.10
C SER A 30 9.79 -7.65 -11.97
N LEU A 31 8.64 -8.33 -11.92
CA LEU A 31 7.66 -8.13 -10.86
C LEU A 31 8.13 -8.63 -9.48
N PRO A 32 8.69 -9.85 -9.32
CA PRO A 32 9.24 -10.28 -8.04
C PRO A 32 10.31 -9.35 -7.48
N GLU A 33 11.21 -8.83 -8.33
CA GLU A 33 12.22 -7.85 -7.94
C GLU A 33 11.57 -6.55 -7.41
N ALA A 34 10.58 -6.04 -8.13
CA ALA A 34 9.83 -4.85 -7.70
C ALA A 34 9.08 -5.06 -6.38
N LEU A 35 8.53 -6.27 -6.16
CA LEU A 35 7.89 -6.66 -4.92
C LEU A 35 8.89 -6.79 -3.76
N ASP A 36 10.08 -7.34 -4.01
CA ASP A 36 11.16 -7.41 -3.01
C ASP A 36 11.64 -6.00 -2.59
N ASN A 37 11.73 -5.06 -3.54
CA ASN A 37 12.00 -3.65 -3.23
C ASN A 37 10.90 -3.03 -2.36
N CYS A 38 9.63 -3.30 -2.65
CA CYS A 38 8.52 -2.82 -1.84
C CYS A 38 8.53 -3.43 -0.43
N TYR A 39 8.85 -4.73 -0.34
CA TYR A 39 8.98 -5.45 0.92
C TYR A 39 10.08 -4.83 1.79
N SER A 40 11.26 -4.53 1.23
CA SER A 40 12.39 -3.99 2.01
C SER A 40 12.06 -2.64 2.64
N VAL A 41 11.37 -1.75 1.91
CA VAL A 41 10.89 -0.47 2.45
C VAL A 41 9.87 -0.68 3.58
N SER A 42 9.01 -1.69 3.46
CA SER A 42 7.98 -1.97 4.47
C SER A 42 8.55 -2.48 5.81
N GLU A 43 9.78 -3.00 5.81
CA GLU A 43 10.47 -3.53 7.00
C GLU A 43 11.31 -2.48 7.71
N LEU A 44 11.45 -1.28 7.15
CA LEU A 44 12.13 -0.18 7.83
C LEU A 44 11.40 0.16 9.14
N THR A 45 12.18 0.36 10.20
CA THR A 45 11.66 0.79 11.50
C THR A 45 11.34 2.27 11.45
N ASN A 46 10.13 2.64 11.85
CA ASN A 46 9.70 4.03 11.91
C ASN A 46 9.64 4.48 13.37
N ALA A 47 10.29 5.60 13.67
CA ALA A 47 10.15 6.29 14.94
C ALA A 47 8.84 7.10 14.93
N VAL A 48 7.75 6.46 15.34
CA VAL A 48 6.48 7.17 15.52
C VAL A 48 6.47 7.82 16.90
N SER A 49 6.33 9.14 16.96
CA SER A 49 6.13 9.89 18.19
C SER A 49 4.76 10.58 18.17
N GLY A 50 4.17 10.79 19.34
CA GLY A 50 2.86 11.44 19.49
C GLY A 50 1.80 10.55 20.14
N ASP A 51 0.54 10.98 20.06
CA ASP A 51 -0.59 10.41 20.78
C ASP A 51 -1.18 9.16 20.09
N ILE A 52 -0.30 8.18 19.83
CA ILE A 52 -0.62 6.95 19.09
C ILE A 52 -1.74 6.17 19.82
N GLU A 53 -1.72 6.16 21.15
CA GLU A 53 -2.71 5.46 21.98
C GLU A 53 -4.12 6.02 21.79
N ASN A 54 -4.28 7.34 21.81
CA ASN A 54 -5.62 7.92 21.61
C ASN A 54 -6.10 7.74 20.17
N VAL A 55 -5.21 7.78 19.17
CA VAL A 55 -5.57 7.47 17.78
C VAL A 55 -5.99 6.00 17.66
N ALA A 56 -5.24 5.07 18.24
CA ALA A 56 -5.55 3.65 18.22
C ALA A 56 -6.90 3.36 18.88
N ARG A 57 -7.16 3.97 20.06
CA ARG A 57 -8.43 3.83 20.79
C ARG A 57 -9.63 4.37 20.01
N LYS A 58 -9.49 5.53 19.36
CA LYS A 58 -10.54 6.10 18.48
C LYS A 58 -10.90 5.19 17.30
N LEU A 59 -9.95 4.38 16.87
CA LEU A 59 -10.13 3.39 15.80
C LEU A 59 -10.52 2.00 16.34
N GLY A 60 -10.83 1.87 17.63
CA GLY A 60 -11.29 0.62 18.24
C GLY A 60 -10.20 -0.42 18.46
N LEU A 61 -8.91 -0.05 18.39
CA LEU A 61 -7.81 -0.95 18.71
C LEU A 61 -7.53 -0.97 20.22
N THR A 62 -7.07 -2.12 20.69
CA THR A 62 -6.63 -2.35 22.08
C THR A 62 -5.14 -2.68 22.15
N PRO A 63 -4.42 -2.26 23.20
CA PRO A 63 -3.03 -2.64 23.40
C PRO A 63 -2.83 -4.16 23.45
N HIS A 64 -1.72 -4.64 22.89
CA HIS A 64 -1.26 -6.03 22.89
C HIS A 64 0.26 -6.05 23.06
N LYS A 65 0.86 -7.20 23.43
CA LYS A 65 2.31 -7.38 23.72
C LYS A 65 3.28 -6.61 22.81
N HIS A 66 2.96 -6.46 21.51
CA HIS A 66 3.83 -5.80 20.53
C HIS A 66 3.11 -4.72 19.69
N GLY A 67 2.09 -4.05 20.24
CA GLY A 67 1.40 -2.96 19.55
C GLY A 67 -0.08 -2.88 19.85
N PHE A 68 -0.90 -2.71 18.81
CA PHE A 68 -2.34 -2.55 18.91
C PHE A 68 -3.05 -3.54 18.00
N VAL A 69 -4.14 -4.14 18.50
CA VAL A 69 -4.93 -5.13 17.77
C VAL A 69 -6.39 -4.71 17.76
N HIS A 70 -7.04 -4.87 16.60
CA HIS A 70 -8.48 -4.68 16.43
C HIS A 70 -9.20 -6.04 16.46
N LYS A 71 -10.50 -6.03 16.81
CA LYS A 71 -11.38 -7.23 16.72
C LYS A 71 -11.50 -7.79 15.29
N SER A 72 -11.15 -7.00 14.28
CA SER A 72 -11.11 -7.38 12.88
C SER A 72 -9.65 -7.47 12.45
N ALA A 73 -9.23 -8.65 11.96
CA ALA A 73 -7.84 -8.89 11.59
C ALA A 73 -7.35 -7.94 10.50
N ILE A 74 -8.22 -7.59 9.54
CA ILE A 74 -7.86 -6.65 8.47
C ILE A 74 -7.66 -5.22 9.01
N GLU A 75 -8.38 -4.80 10.03
CA GLU A 75 -8.18 -3.49 10.65
C GLU A 75 -6.85 -3.43 11.42
N THR A 76 -6.45 -4.52 12.06
CA THR A 76 -5.10 -4.64 12.63
C THR A 76 -4.04 -4.50 11.53
N ALA A 77 -4.21 -5.19 10.40
CA ALA A 77 -3.27 -5.13 9.30
C ALA A 77 -3.20 -3.73 8.63
N ARG A 78 -4.35 -3.02 8.55
CA ARG A 78 -4.41 -1.61 8.09
C ARG A 78 -3.72 -0.66 9.06
N TRP A 79 -3.84 -0.91 10.36
CA TRP A 79 -3.15 -0.13 11.38
C TRP A 79 -1.63 -0.17 11.19
N GLU A 80 -1.06 -1.34 10.90
CA GLU A 80 0.38 -1.50 10.62
C GLU A 80 0.86 -0.69 9.41
N CYS A 81 -0.04 -0.34 8.48
CA CYS A 81 0.28 0.44 7.28
C CYS A 81 0.30 1.96 7.54
N ARG A 82 -0.37 2.45 8.58
CA ARG A 82 -0.78 3.86 8.73
C ARG A 82 0.39 4.86 8.71
N TYR A 83 1.50 4.51 9.33
CA TYR A 83 2.66 5.39 9.50
C TYR A 83 3.84 5.02 8.61
N ARG A 84 3.64 4.11 7.64
CA ARG A 84 4.68 3.64 6.72
C ARG A 84 4.59 4.35 5.37
N PRO A 85 5.71 4.59 4.67
CA PRO A 85 5.64 5.04 3.29
C PRO A 85 4.75 4.10 2.47
N VAL A 86 3.93 4.68 1.61
CA VAL A 86 3.15 3.88 0.67
C VAL A 86 4.04 3.53 -0.52
N SER A 87 4.06 2.27 -0.93
CA SER A 87 4.82 1.82 -2.10
C SER A 87 3.91 1.58 -3.29
N TYR A 88 4.41 1.84 -4.49
CA TYR A 88 3.72 1.60 -5.75
C TYR A 88 4.64 0.90 -6.75
N ILE A 89 4.07 0.08 -7.62
CA ILE A 89 4.78 -0.53 -8.75
C ILE A 89 4.08 -0.10 -10.04
N LEU A 90 4.83 0.50 -10.96
CA LEU A 90 4.34 0.97 -12.26
C LEU A 90 5.10 0.26 -13.39
N GLY A 91 4.39 -0.55 -14.15
CA GLY A 91 4.85 -1.14 -15.41
C GLY A 91 4.29 -0.37 -16.61
N LEU A 92 5.16 0.16 -17.47
CA LEU A 92 4.71 0.82 -18.71
C LEU A 92 4.11 -0.17 -19.72
N LYS A 93 4.60 -1.41 -19.69
CA LYS A 93 4.12 -2.54 -20.50
C LYS A 93 3.99 -3.78 -19.62
N GLY A 94 3.26 -4.78 -20.12
CA GLY A 94 3.13 -6.08 -19.46
C GLY A 94 1.77 -6.28 -18.82
N TYR A 95 1.39 -7.56 -18.67
CA TYR A 95 0.07 -7.96 -18.16
C TYR A 95 -1.13 -7.23 -18.78
N LYS A 96 -1.12 -6.88 -20.08
CA LYS A 96 -2.21 -6.14 -20.76
C LYS A 96 -3.60 -6.72 -20.50
N THR A 97 -3.82 -7.98 -20.83
CA THR A 97 -5.09 -8.71 -20.58
C THR A 97 -4.91 -9.89 -19.63
N ARG A 98 -3.67 -10.13 -19.19
CA ARG A 98 -3.20 -11.34 -18.51
C ARG A 98 -3.30 -11.20 -16.99
N SER A 99 -4.49 -10.88 -16.48
CA SER A 99 -4.72 -10.66 -15.05
C SER A 99 -4.50 -11.92 -14.20
N SER A 100 -4.69 -13.11 -14.78
CA SER A 100 -4.35 -14.39 -14.16
C SER A 100 -2.84 -14.58 -13.98
N GLU A 101 -2.03 -14.20 -14.97
CA GLU A 101 -0.57 -14.29 -14.86
C GLU A 101 -0.03 -13.30 -13.82
N LEU A 102 -0.61 -12.10 -13.74
CA LEU A 102 -0.29 -11.14 -12.68
C LEU A 102 -0.60 -11.73 -11.29
N LYS A 103 -1.79 -12.32 -11.14
CA LYS A 103 -2.19 -13.00 -9.90
C LYS A 103 -1.21 -14.11 -9.53
N SER A 104 -0.88 -15.00 -10.48
CA SER A 104 0.03 -16.11 -10.24
C SER A 104 1.43 -15.64 -9.85
N ALA A 105 1.95 -14.60 -10.50
CA ALA A 105 3.26 -14.04 -10.18
C ALA A 105 3.31 -13.46 -8.75
N ILE A 106 2.28 -12.70 -8.34
CA ILE A 106 2.16 -12.17 -6.97
C ILE A 106 2.03 -13.30 -5.95
N TYR A 107 1.21 -14.32 -6.26
CA TYR A 107 1.01 -15.47 -5.38
C TYR A 107 2.33 -16.24 -5.19
N ASN A 108 3.03 -16.57 -6.28
CA ASN A 108 4.30 -17.30 -6.23
C ASN A 108 5.35 -16.53 -5.43
N TRP A 109 5.42 -15.20 -5.61
CA TRP A 109 6.31 -14.36 -4.81
C TRP A 109 5.94 -14.44 -3.31
N GLY A 110 4.67 -14.25 -2.95
CA GLY A 110 4.26 -14.29 -1.54
C GLY A 110 4.42 -15.66 -0.90
N SER A 111 4.14 -16.74 -1.63
CA SER A 111 4.41 -18.11 -1.17
C SER A 111 5.89 -18.32 -0.89
N ARG A 112 6.78 -17.86 -1.78
CA ARG A 112 8.24 -17.92 -1.54
C ARG A 112 8.64 -17.19 -0.26
N ILE A 113 8.11 -15.99 0.00
CA ILE A 113 8.39 -15.24 1.23
C ILE A 113 7.98 -16.05 2.48
N ILE A 114 6.80 -16.67 2.43
CA ILE A 114 6.30 -17.52 3.53
C ILE A 114 7.18 -18.77 3.71
N ASP A 115 7.56 -19.43 2.62
CA ASP A 115 8.42 -20.63 2.64
C ASP A 115 9.83 -20.32 3.15
N GLU A 116 10.34 -19.11 2.92
CA GLU A 116 11.58 -18.57 3.50
C GLU A 116 11.46 -18.24 5.01
N GLY A 117 10.29 -18.45 5.62
CA GLY A 117 10.03 -18.16 7.03
C GLY A 117 9.92 -16.67 7.36
N ARG A 118 9.74 -15.81 6.35
CA ARG A 118 9.63 -14.37 6.51
C ARG A 118 8.16 -13.95 6.70
N PRO A 119 7.89 -12.90 7.49
CA PRO A 119 6.52 -12.45 7.72
C PRO A 119 5.89 -11.87 6.45
N LEU A 120 4.64 -12.22 6.17
CA LEU A 120 3.86 -11.63 5.07
C LEU A 120 2.50 -11.13 5.55
N THR A 121 2.48 -9.89 6.02
CA THR A 121 1.27 -9.12 6.36
C THR A 121 0.95 -8.03 5.32
N LEU A 122 -0.20 -7.37 5.46
CA LEU A 122 -0.69 -6.33 4.54
C LEU A 122 0.37 -5.27 4.20
N LYS A 123 1.18 -4.83 5.18
CA LYS A 123 2.17 -3.75 5.02
C LYS A 123 3.23 -4.02 3.95
N HIS A 124 3.51 -5.30 3.66
CA HIS A 124 4.57 -5.70 2.72
C HIS A 124 4.14 -5.59 1.26
N PHE A 125 2.84 -5.49 1.01
CA PHE A 125 2.33 -5.33 -0.34
C PHE A 125 2.33 -3.86 -0.74
N PRO A 126 2.65 -3.57 -2.02
CA PRO A 126 2.47 -2.23 -2.57
C PRO A 126 1.00 -1.82 -2.51
N SER A 127 0.77 -0.53 -2.32
CA SER A 127 -0.58 0.05 -2.30
C SER A 127 -1.29 -0.15 -3.63
N VAL A 128 -0.58 0.04 -4.74
CA VAL A 128 -1.07 -0.25 -6.10
C VAL A 128 0.07 -0.82 -6.95
N ILE A 129 -0.25 -1.87 -7.70
CA ILE A 129 0.51 -2.40 -8.83
C ILE A 129 -0.29 -2.04 -10.08
N CYS A 130 0.34 -1.29 -10.98
CA CYS A 130 -0.24 -0.82 -12.23
C CYS A 130 0.57 -1.39 -13.39
N ALA A 131 -0.06 -2.14 -14.29
CA ALA A 131 0.53 -2.63 -15.53
C ALA A 131 -0.27 -2.12 -16.75
N GLU A 132 0.02 -2.59 -17.97
CA GLU A 132 -0.59 -2.02 -19.20
C GLU A 132 -2.13 -2.09 -19.22
N GLY A 133 -2.73 -3.12 -18.63
CA GLY A 133 -4.19 -3.25 -18.55
C GLY A 133 -4.69 -4.10 -17.38
N CYS A 134 -3.81 -4.34 -16.40
CA CYS A 134 -4.13 -5.05 -15.17
C CYS A 134 -3.65 -4.26 -13.97
N PHE A 135 -4.29 -4.51 -12.84
CA PHE A 135 -3.92 -3.90 -11.58
C PHE A 135 -3.95 -4.93 -10.45
N ALA A 136 -3.23 -4.59 -9.39
CA ALA A 136 -3.50 -5.08 -8.06
C ALA A 136 -3.48 -3.91 -7.08
N TRP A 137 -4.26 -3.95 -6.01
CA TRP A 137 -4.17 -2.99 -4.93
C TRP A 137 -4.26 -3.64 -3.57
N ARG A 138 -3.65 -2.97 -2.61
CA ARG A 138 -3.73 -3.31 -1.20
C ARG A 138 -5.10 -2.95 -0.65
N ASN A 139 -5.62 -3.79 0.23
CA ASN A 139 -6.89 -3.57 0.90
C ASN A 139 -6.79 -2.51 2.01
N ASP A 140 -6.53 -1.28 1.62
CA ASP A 140 -6.30 -0.12 2.48
C ASP A 140 -7.03 1.11 1.91
N LYS A 141 -7.24 2.14 2.74
CA LYS A 141 -7.95 3.35 2.29
C LYS A 141 -7.13 4.06 1.19
N PRO A 142 -7.79 4.62 0.14
CA PRO A 142 -9.24 4.72 -0.04
C PRO A 142 -9.87 3.50 -0.74
N LEU A 143 -9.06 2.51 -1.16
CA LEU A 143 -9.48 1.33 -1.95
C LEU A 143 -9.84 0.12 -1.06
N SER A 144 -10.32 0.39 0.16
CA SER A 144 -10.59 -0.62 1.18
C SER A 144 -11.93 -1.32 0.97
N LEU A 145 -11.96 -2.65 1.12
CA LEU A 145 -13.17 -3.47 1.23
C LEU A 145 -13.28 -4.10 2.62
N GLU A 146 -14.49 -4.40 3.10
CA GLU A 146 -14.72 -4.97 4.44
C GLU A 146 -14.21 -6.41 4.63
N LYS A 147 -13.70 -7.05 3.58
CA LYS A 147 -13.26 -8.46 3.61
C LYS A 147 -11.81 -8.58 4.11
N ASN A 148 -11.46 -9.73 4.69
CA ASN A 148 -10.13 -10.01 5.25
C ASN A 148 -9.00 -10.24 4.23
N TRP A 149 -9.17 -9.86 2.96
CA TRP A 149 -8.12 -10.07 1.94
C TRP A 149 -7.05 -8.99 2.00
N PHE A 150 -5.80 -9.32 1.72
CA PHE A 150 -4.72 -8.33 1.67
C PHE A 150 -4.63 -7.61 0.33
N LEU A 151 -4.74 -8.36 -0.76
CA LEU A 151 -4.66 -7.85 -2.12
C LEU A 151 -5.89 -8.20 -2.93
N LEU A 152 -6.26 -7.27 -3.80
CA LEU A 152 -7.30 -7.44 -4.79
C LEU A 152 -6.74 -7.05 -6.15
N GLY A 153 -7.26 -7.62 -7.21
CA GLY A 153 -6.82 -7.24 -8.55
C GLY A 153 -7.74 -7.70 -9.64
N GLY A 154 -7.43 -7.26 -10.84
CA GLY A 154 -8.29 -7.42 -11.99
C GLY A 154 -7.75 -6.73 -13.22
N ARG A 155 -8.65 -6.41 -14.14
CA ARG A 155 -8.36 -5.68 -15.36
C ARG A 155 -8.88 -4.26 -15.24
N ASP A 156 -8.08 -3.33 -15.71
CA ASP A 156 -8.51 -1.95 -15.91
C ASP A 156 -7.80 -1.40 -17.15
N PRO A 157 -8.49 -0.76 -18.10
CA PRO A 157 -7.86 -0.23 -19.31
C PRO A 157 -6.89 0.93 -19.06
N ASN A 158 -6.97 1.58 -17.91
CA ASN A 158 -6.08 2.66 -17.48
C ASN A 158 -5.82 2.61 -15.95
N PRO A 159 -5.07 1.61 -15.47
CA PRO A 159 -4.86 1.40 -14.03
C PRO A 159 -4.00 2.49 -13.38
N LEU A 160 -3.36 3.36 -14.17
CA LEU A 160 -2.60 4.51 -13.67
C LEU A 160 -3.48 5.44 -12.84
N HIS A 161 -4.77 5.54 -13.15
CA HIS A 161 -5.69 6.34 -12.36
C HIS A 161 -5.70 5.89 -10.89
N LEU A 162 -5.53 4.60 -10.59
CA LEU A 162 -5.55 4.06 -9.22
C LEU A 162 -4.35 4.57 -8.41
N VAL A 163 -3.17 4.61 -9.05
CA VAL A 163 -1.95 5.17 -8.45
C VAL A 163 -2.17 6.64 -8.15
N VAL A 164 -2.68 7.42 -9.11
CA VAL A 164 -2.95 8.85 -8.94
C VAL A 164 -3.98 9.09 -7.83
N SER A 165 -5.06 8.32 -7.81
CA SER A 165 -6.12 8.38 -6.78
C SER A 165 -5.56 8.18 -5.38
N HIS A 166 -4.82 7.08 -5.21
CA HIS A 166 -4.28 6.70 -3.92
C HIS A 166 -3.17 7.67 -3.48
N LEU A 167 -2.32 8.12 -4.40
CA LEU A 167 -1.27 9.10 -4.10
C LEU A 167 -1.86 10.43 -3.66
N LEU A 168 -2.90 10.92 -4.34
CA LEU A 168 -3.62 12.12 -3.92
C LEU A 168 -4.20 11.91 -2.52
N TYR A 169 -4.94 10.83 -2.27
CA TYR A 169 -5.47 10.53 -0.93
C TYR A 169 -4.37 10.57 0.14
N VAL A 170 -3.20 9.99 -0.14
CA VAL A 170 -2.07 10.00 0.81
C VAL A 170 -1.53 11.41 1.03
N LEU A 171 -1.34 12.20 -0.03
CA LEU A 171 -0.87 13.59 0.08
C LEU A 171 -1.85 14.44 0.90
N TYR A 172 -3.15 14.32 0.65
CA TYR A 172 -4.19 15.05 1.39
C TYR A 172 -4.27 14.69 2.87
N ASN A 173 -4.00 13.44 3.24
CA ASN A 173 -4.06 12.99 4.63
C ASN A 173 -2.74 13.19 5.39
N ARG A 174 -1.59 13.25 4.69
CA ARG A 174 -0.27 13.36 5.32
C ARG A 174 0.32 14.76 5.31
N ILE A 175 -0.04 15.58 4.32
CA ILE A 175 0.41 16.97 4.26
C ILE A 175 -0.63 17.82 4.98
N PRO A 176 -0.26 18.60 6.01
CA PRO A 176 -1.19 19.50 6.68
C PRO A 176 -1.88 20.40 5.64
N SER A 177 -3.21 20.31 5.55
CA SER A 177 -3.98 21.22 4.70
C SER A 177 -4.04 22.58 5.40
N ASN A 178 -3.13 23.46 5.02
CA ASN A 178 -3.34 24.87 5.26
C ASN A 178 -4.52 25.31 4.39
N PRO A 179 -5.52 26.03 4.94
CA PRO A 179 -6.50 26.69 4.09
C PRO A 179 -5.77 27.60 3.10
N ASP A 180 -6.32 27.73 1.89
CA ASP A 180 -5.83 28.71 0.94
C ASP A 180 -6.06 30.16 1.45
N ARG A 181 -5.71 31.14 0.63
CA ARG A 181 -5.89 32.57 0.98
C ARG A 181 -7.34 32.95 1.26
N ASP A 182 -8.30 32.16 0.77
CA ASP A 182 -9.74 32.39 0.89
C ASP A 182 -10.37 31.54 2.02
N GLY A 183 -9.55 30.81 2.79
CA GLY A 183 -10.02 29.96 3.90
C GLY A 183 -10.52 28.59 3.45
N VAL A 184 -10.42 28.25 2.15
CA VAL A 184 -10.93 27.01 1.59
C VAL A 184 -9.90 25.91 1.78
N ARG A 185 -10.34 24.77 2.31
CA ARG A 185 -9.53 23.55 2.37
C ARG A 185 -9.88 22.67 1.18
N PRO A 186 -8.90 22.27 0.36
CA PRO A 186 -9.18 21.35 -0.73
C PRO A 186 -9.61 20.00 -0.15
N ASP A 187 -10.81 19.55 -0.50
CA ASP A 187 -11.36 18.26 -0.10
C ASP A 187 -11.24 17.25 -1.25
N ALA A 188 -10.34 16.27 -1.08
CA ALA A 188 -10.16 15.19 -2.03
C ALA A 188 -11.36 14.24 -2.11
N SER A 189 -12.28 14.27 -1.14
CA SER A 189 -13.39 13.33 -1.09
C SER A 189 -14.26 13.39 -2.34
N ASN A 190 -14.49 14.57 -2.89
CA ASN A 190 -15.28 14.75 -4.11
C ASN A 190 -14.56 14.18 -5.34
N TYR A 191 -13.24 14.35 -5.42
CA TYR A 191 -12.44 13.79 -6.50
C TYR A 191 -12.37 12.27 -6.41
N LEU A 192 -12.13 11.72 -5.22
CA LEU A 192 -12.09 10.28 -4.97
C LEU A 192 -13.45 9.61 -5.22
N LYS A 193 -14.57 10.28 -4.92
CA LYS A 193 -15.92 9.77 -5.22
C LYS A 193 -16.21 9.67 -6.72
N GLN A 194 -15.59 10.50 -7.54
CA GLN A 194 -15.77 10.50 -8.99
C GLN A 194 -14.91 9.43 -9.68
N MET A 195 -13.95 8.83 -8.96
CA MET A 195 -13.07 7.82 -9.52
C MET A 195 -13.79 6.47 -9.59
N ARG A 196 -13.77 5.88 -10.78
CA ARG A 196 -14.37 4.57 -11.04
C ARG A 196 -13.63 3.52 -10.22
N SER A 197 -14.34 2.81 -9.35
CA SER A 197 -13.84 1.55 -8.79
C SER A 197 -13.80 0.50 -9.90
N PRO A 198 -12.62 -0.06 -10.24
CA PRO A 198 -12.54 -1.08 -11.26
C PRO A 198 -13.04 -2.42 -10.74
N GLU A 199 -13.30 -3.31 -11.70
CA GLU A 199 -13.85 -4.63 -11.40
C GLU A 199 -12.78 -5.52 -10.77
N VAL A 200 -13.05 -5.97 -9.54
CA VAL A 200 -12.20 -6.92 -8.83
C VAL A 200 -12.50 -8.33 -9.32
N MET A 201 -11.51 -8.95 -9.95
CA MET A 201 -11.62 -10.31 -10.48
C MET A 201 -11.06 -11.37 -9.52
N TRP A 202 -10.06 -11.02 -8.73
CA TRP A 202 -9.38 -11.96 -7.84
C TRP A 202 -8.89 -11.29 -6.56
N LYS A 203 -8.57 -12.14 -5.57
CA LYS A 203 -8.12 -11.75 -4.23
C LYS A 203 -7.00 -12.68 -3.79
N LEU A 204 -6.02 -12.15 -3.05
CA LEU A 204 -4.84 -12.88 -2.61
C LEU A 204 -4.51 -12.55 -1.16
N PHE A 205 -4.13 -13.60 -0.42
CA PHE A 205 -3.73 -13.59 1.00
C PHE A 205 -4.79 -13.03 1.94
N SER A 206 -4.86 -13.51 3.17
CA SER A 206 -5.88 -13.05 4.11
C SER A 206 -5.35 -12.80 5.50
N ALA A 207 -5.90 -11.77 6.14
CA ALA A 207 -5.68 -11.48 7.54
C ALA A 207 -6.26 -12.61 8.39
N THR A 208 -5.44 -13.18 9.25
CA THR A 208 -5.85 -14.08 10.32
C THR A 208 -5.79 -13.34 11.65
N GLN A 209 -6.65 -13.72 12.61
CA GLN A 209 -6.53 -13.16 13.96
C GLN A 209 -5.21 -13.63 14.58
N PRO A 210 -4.45 -12.77 15.27
CA PRO A 210 -3.38 -13.25 16.14
C PRO A 210 -3.99 -14.20 17.18
N SER A 211 -3.36 -15.36 17.38
CA SER A 211 -3.73 -16.28 18.46
C SER A 211 -3.61 -15.56 19.81
N LYS A 212 -4.64 -15.70 20.66
CA LYS A 212 -4.72 -15.11 22.01
C LYS A 212 -3.50 -15.47 22.87
#